data_AF-A0A183HHR2-F1
#
_entry.id   AF-A0A183HHR2-F1
#
_cell.length_a   1.000
_cell.length_b   1.000
_cell.length_c   1.000
_cell.angle_alpha   90.00
_cell.angle_beta   90.00
_cell.angle_gamma   90.00
#
_symmetry.space_group_name_H-M   'P 1'
#
loop_
_entity.id
_entity.type
_entity.pdbx_description
1 polymer ?
#
loop_
_entity_poly.entity_id
_entity_poly.type
_entity_poly.pdbx_seq_one_letter_code
_entity_poly.pdbx_strand_id
1 'polypeptide(L)'
;MCNVYQHITQYIMDIPDAIYATPPFAFDNDMDLFTHAYPKLIIFQALSAIVEDISSNEIQFSYLDLVAPEPGPTRILLSTLINFIEFTTNAITKANDIFNSVDRRRGELESKRLNVIDLNNEVQRLCNEVANRKHLENEVIGLLAR
;
A
#
# COMPACT_ATOMS: atom_id res chain seq x y z
N MET A 1 -28.82 -3.26 9.84
CA MET A 1 -28.02 -2.06 9.51
C MET A 1 -26.63 -2.10 10.15
N CYS A 2 -26.48 -2.30 11.47
CA CYS A 2 -25.15 -2.38 12.09
C CYS A 2 -24.17 -3.34 11.40
N ASN A 3 -24.58 -4.56 11.05
CA ASN A 3 -23.70 -5.51 10.34
C ASN A 3 -23.27 -5.01 8.96
N VAL A 4 -24.15 -4.30 8.24
CA VAL A 4 -23.82 -3.71 6.93
C VAL A 4 -22.75 -2.64 7.10
N TYR A 5 -22.92 -1.77 8.08
CA TYR A 5 -21.95 -0.73 8.39
C TYR A 5 -20.63 -1.27 8.93
N GLN A 6 -20.66 -2.36 9.70
CA GLN A 6 -19.45 -3.08 10.09
C GLN A 6 -18.69 -3.56 8.85
N HIS A 7 -19.33 -4.27 7.93
CA HIS A 7 -18.66 -4.72 6.71
C HIS A 7 -18.12 -3.59 5.84
N ILE A 8 -18.84 -2.47 5.75
CA ILE A 8 -18.36 -1.30 5.01
C ILE A 8 -17.12 -0.70 5.68
N THR A 9 -17.13 -0.51 7.00
CA THR A 9 -15.98 0.05 7.74
C THR A 9 -14.77 -0.88 7.72
N GLN A 10 -14.98 -2.19 7.82
CA GLN A 10 -13.95 -3.21 7.63
C GLN A 10 -13.32 -3.11 6.23
N TYR A 11 -14.15 -3.02 5.19
CA TYR A 11 -13.67 -2.95 3.81
C TYR A 11 -12.88 -1.67 3.52
N ILE A 12 -13.38 -0.52 3.96
CA ILE A 12 -12.77 0.78 3.64
C ILE A 12 -11.50 1.03 4.47
N MET A 13 -11.53 0.70 5.76
CA MET A 13 -10.45 1.04 6.70
C MET A 13 -9.55 -0.14 7.07
N ASP A 14 -9.80 -1.33 6.52
CA ASP A 14 -9.07 -2.57 6.84
C ASP A 14 -9.07 -2.91 8.35
N ILE A 15 -10.21 -2.67 9.02
CA ILE A 15 -10.35 -2.92 10.46
C ILE A 15 -10.57 -4.43 10.70
N PRO A 16 -9.71 -5.11 11.48
CA PRO A 16 -9.91 -6.53 11.80
C PRO A 16 -11.14 -6.79 12.69
N ASP A 17 -11.77 -7.96 12.54
CA ASP A 17 -12.92 -8.39 13.37
C ASP A 17 -12.66 -8.28 14.88
N ALA A 18 -11.44 -8.60 15.31
CA ALA A 18 -11.03 -8.58 16.71
C ALA A 18 -11.22 -7.20 17.37
N ILE A 19 -11.09 -6.12 16.60
CA ILE A 19 -11.23 -4.74 17.08
C ILE A 19 -12.69 -4.41 17.44
N TYR A 20 -13.67 -5.05 16.80
CA TYR A 20 -15.08 -4.86 17.17
C TYR A 20 -15.46 -5.68 18.41
N ALA A 21 -14.76 -6.79 18.66
CA ALA A 21 -15.08 -7.73 19.73
C ALA A 21 -14.34 -7.45 21.05
N THR A 22 -13.17 -6.80 20.99
CA THR A 22 -12.26 -6.71 22.14
C THR A 22 -11.96 -5.26 22.52
N PRO A 23 -12.60 -4.71 23.57
CA PRO A 23 -12.27 -3.39 24.07
C PRO A 23 -10.82 -3.31 24.58
N PRO A 24 -10.09 -2.21 24.35
CA PRO A 24 -8.71 -2.04 24.81
C PRO A 24 -8.60 -1.87 26.35
N PHE A 25 -9.73 -1.78 27.04
CA PHE A 25 -9.84 -1.63 28.50
C PHE A 25 -10.50 -2.84 29.17
N ALA A 26 -10.63 -3.96 28.46
CA ALA A 26 -11.18 -5.21 28.98
C ALA A 26 -10.23 -5.85 30.01
N PHE A 27 -10.16 -5.26 31.21
CA PHE A 27 -9.24 -5.71 32.25
C PHE A 27 -9.93 -6.38 33.45
N ASP A 28 -11.23 -6.15 33.72
CA ASP A 28 -11.94 -6.89 34.78
C ASP A 28 -13.50 -6.81 34.67
N ASN A 29 -14.14 -7.98 34.79
CA ASN A 29 -15.53 -8.31 35.19
C ASN A 29 -16.80 -7.68 34.57
N ASP A 30 -16.77 -6.59 33.78
CA ASP A 30 -17.99 -6.00 33.17
C ASP A 30 -18.09 -6.20 31.63
N MET A 31 -17.50 -7.26 31.11
CA MET A 31 -17.46 -7.54 29.66
C MET A 31 -18.85 -7.67 29.02
N ASP A 32 -19.81 -8.23 29.74
CA ASP A 32 -21.17 -8.43 29.23
C ASP A 32 -21.90 -7.10 28.95
N LEU A 33 -21.59 -6.05 29.73
CA LEU A 33 -22.19 -4.72 29.55
C LEU A 33 -21.73 -4.05 28.25
N PHE A 34 -20.47 -4.29 27.86
CA PHE A 34 -19.86 -3.64 26.68
C PHE A 34 -19.97 -4.48 25.40
N THR A 35 -20.27 -5.77 25.50
CA THR A 35 -20.34 -6.70 24.36
C THR A 35 -21.29 -6.22 23.26
N HIS A 36 -22.36 -5.50 23.60
CA HIS A 36 -23.33 -4.98 22.62
C HIS A 36 -23.13 -3.51 22.24
N ALA A 37 -22.54 -2.71 23.13
CA ALA A 37 -22.35 -1.27 22.92
C ALA A 37 -21.03 -0.98 22.20
N TYR A 38 -19.98 -1.72 22.51
CA TYR A 38 -18.64 -1.49 22.00
C TYR A 38 -18.54 -1.65 20.48
N PRO A 39 -19.07 -2.71 19.84
CA PRO A 39 -19.05 -2.81 18.38
C PRO A 39 -19.72 -1.61 17.70
N LYS A 40 -20.82 -1.11 18.28
CA LYS A 40 -21.54 0.06 17.76
C LYS A 40 -20.72 1.34 17.88
N LEU A 41 -19.94 1.51 18.96
CA LEU A 41 -19.04 2.65 19.10
C LEU A 41 -17.93 2.63 18.06
N ILE A 42 -17.35 1.46 17.79
CA ILE A 42 -16.33 1.31 16.75
C ILE A 42 -16.92 1.62 15.37
N ILE A 43 -18.09 1.05 15.04
CA ILE A 43 -18.79 1.34 13.78
C ILE A 43 -19.09 2.84 13.67
N PHE A 44 -19.57 3.46 14.75
CA PHE A 44 -19.89 4.88 14.77
C PHE A 44 -18.66 5.73 14.48
N GLN A 45 -17.57 5.52 15.21
CA GLN A 45 -16.31 6.26 15.02
C GLN A 45 -15.75 6.08 13.60
N ALA A 46 -15.71 4.84 13.11
CA ALA A 46 -15.19 4.55 11.77
C ALA A 46 -16.04 5.19 10.67
N LEU A 47 -17.37 5.07 10.74
CA LEU A 47 -18.25 5.71 9.76
C LEU A 47 -18.22 7.24 9.84
N SER A 48 -18.17 7.82 11.04
CA SER A 48 -18.05 9.27 11.18
C SER A 48 -16.78 9.80 10.51
N ALA A 49 -15.64 9.12 10.70
CA ALA A 49 -14.39 9.49 10.04
C ALA A 49 -14.49 9.37 8.51
N ILE A 50 -15.02 8.25 8.00
CA ILE A 50 -15.22 8.06 6.55
C ILE A 50 -16.13 9.16 5.98
N VAL A 51 -17.26 9.45 6.63
CA VAL A 51 -18.23 10.43 6.16
C VAL A 51 -17.65 11.84 6.19
N GLU A 52 -16.87 12.19 7.22
CA GLU A 52 -16.16 13.47 7.31
C GLU A 52 -15.21 13.66 6.11
N ASP A 53 -14.46 12.62 5.76
CA ASP A 53 -13.50 12.66 4.65
C ASP A 53 -14.17 12.76 3.26
N ILE A 54 -15.30 12.07 3.05
CA ILE A 54 -15.88 11.92 1.70
C ILE A 54 -17.04 12.86 1.40
N SER A 55 -17.70 13.42 2.43
CA SER A 55 -18.94 14.18 2.23
C SER A 55 -18.77 15.70 2.34
N SER A 56 -17.59 16.23 2.70
CA SER A 56 -17.38 17.68 2.87
C SER A 56 -18.45 18.37 3.74
N ASN A 57 -18.94 17.68 4.77
CA ASN A 57 -20.03 18.07 5.67
C ASN A 57 -21.45 18.13 5.05
N GLU A 58 -21.67 17.60 3.85
CA GLU A 58 -23.01 17.46 3.26
C GLU A 58 -23.84 16.38 3.94
N ILE A 59 -23.19 15.37 4.51
CA ILE A 59 -23.82 14.29 5.27
C ILE A 59 -23.31 14.36 6.69
N GLN A 60 -24.25 14.41 7.65
CA GLN A 60 -23.93 14.26 9.07
C GLN A 60 -24.35 12.87 9.49
N PHE A 61 -23.38 12.05 9.92
CA PHE A 61 -23.65 10.75 10.49
C PHE A 61 -23.70 10.85 12.01
N SER A 62 -24.88 10.60 12.59
CA SER A 62 -25.11 10.62 14.02
C SER A 62 -25.23 9.21 14.58
N TYR A 63 -25.15 9.08 15.91
CA TYR A 63 -25.36 7.78 16.55
C TYR A 63 -26.80 7.26 16.32
N LEU A 64 -27.78 8.15 16.12
CA LEU A 64 -29.16 7.76 15.82
C LEU A 64 -29.27 7.04 14.47
N ASP A 65 -28.50 7.46 13.47
CA ASP A 65 -28.46 6.80 12.16
C ASP A 65 -27.95 5.35 12.26
N LEU A 66 -27.18 5.03 13.30
CA LEU A 66 -26.71 3.68 13.58
C LEU A 66 -27.74 2.83 14.32
N VAL A 67 -28.39 3.37 15.35
CA VAL A 67 -29.28 2.60 16.25
C VAL A 67 -30.75 2.60 15.84
N ALA A 68 -31.20 3.64 15.14
CA ALA A 68 -32.56 3.84 14.69
C ALA A 68 -32.55 4.43 13.25
N PRO A 69 -32.08 3.66 12.26
CA PRO A 69 -31.88 4.14 10.89
C PRO A 69 -33.20 4.53 10.22
N GLU A 70 -33.27 5.75 9.70
CA GLU A 70 -34.38 6.20 8.86
C GLU A 70 -34.13 5.87 7.38
N PRO A 71 -35.14 5.41 6.61
CA PRO A 71 -34.94 4.97 5.23
C PRO A 71 -34.32 6.01 4.29
N GLY A 72 -34.69 7.29 4.43
CA GLY A 72 -34.20 8.37 3.58
C GLY A 72 -32.71 8.66 3.79
N PRO A 73 -32.30 9.09 5.00
CA PRO A 73 -30.90 9.31 5.35
C PRO A 73 -30.02 8.07 5.12
N THR A 74 -30.52 6.89 5.49
CA THR A 74 -29.81 5.62 5.27
C THR A 74 -29.50 5.40 3.79
N ARG A 75 -30.47 5.66 2.90
CA ARG A 75 -30.27 5.50 1.46
C ARG A 75 -29.21 6.46 0.93
N ILE A 76 -29.26 7.73 1.34
CA ILE A 76 -28.29 8.74 0.92
C ILE A 76 -26.88 8.33 1.36
N LEU A 77 -26.71 7.98 2.64
CA LEU A 77 -25.43 7.53 3.18
C LEU A 77 -24.87 6.31 2.43
N LEU A 78 -25.69 5.27 2.24
CA LEU A 78 -25.26 4.07 1.53
C LEU A 78 -24.90 4.35 0.07
N SER A 79 -25.66 5.19 -0.63
CA SER A 79 -25.34 5.59 -2.00
C SER A 79 -23.99 6.31 -2.08
N THR A 80 -23.71 7.22 -1.14
CA THR A 80 -22.42 7.91 -1.07
C THR A 80 -21.27 6.94 -0.81
N LEU A 81 -21.45 6.01 0.13
CA LEU A 81 -20.45 4.99 0.45
C LEU A 81 -20.18 4.06 -0.74
N ILE A 82 -21.21 3.63 -1.46
CA ILE A 82 -21.06 2.81 -2.68
C ILE A 82 -20.28 3.56 -3.75
N ASN A 83 -20.64 4.81 -4.05
CA ASN A 83 -19.93 5.62 -5.03
C ASN A 83 -18.45 5.80 -4.67
N PHE A 84 -18.16 5.99 -3.37
CA PHE A 84 -16.79 6.08 -2.88
C PHE A 84 -16.03 4.75 -3.03
N ILE A 85 -16.66 3.62 -2.72
CA ILE A 85 -16.06 2.29 -2.89
C ILE A 85 -15.75 2.00 -4.36
N GLU A 86 -16.67 2.33 -5.28
CA GLU A 86 -16.43 2.17 -6.72
C GLU A 86 -15.29 3.07 -7.21
N PHE A 87 -15.25 4.32 -6.75
CA PHE A 87 -14.17 5.25 -7.06
C PHE A 87 -12.80 4.73 -6.59
N THR A 88 -12.71 4.33 -5.32
CA THR A 88 -11.46 3.84 -4.73
C THR A 88 -10.98 2.54 -5.37
N THR A 89 -11.89 1.60 -5.68
CA THR A 89 -11.54 0.35 -6.37
C THR A 89 -10.93 0.61 -7.76
N ASN A 90 -11.50 1.55 -8.51
CA ASN A 90 -10.95 1.98 -9.78
C ASN A 90 -9.60 2.71 -9.63
N ALA A 91 -9.46 3.55 -8.59
CA ALA A 91 -8.23 4.26 -8.31
C ALA A 91 -7.08 3.31 -7.92
N ILE A 92 -7.36 2.31 -7.08
CA ILE A 92 -6.40 1.27 -6.66
C ILE A 92 -5.91 0.48 -7.88
N THR A 93 -6.81 0.12 -8.80
CA THR A 93 -6.43 -0.60 -10.03
C THR A 93 -5.42 0.22 -10.85
N LYS A 94 -5.69 1.52 -11.06
CA LYS A 94 -4.77 2.42 -11.76
C LYS A 94 -3.45 2.61 -11.02
N ALA A 95 -3.49 2.71 -9.69
CA ALA A 95 -2.28 2.82 -8.88
C ALA A 95 -1.39 1.58 -9.03
N ASN A 96 -1.99 0.38 -8.99
CA ASN A 96 -1.28 -0.87 -9.19
C ASN A 96 -0.64 -0.95 -10.59
N ASP A 97 -1.33 -0.52 -11.64
CA ASP A 97 -0.75 -0.47 -13.00
C ASP A 97 0.48 0.44 -13.06
N ILE A 98 0.42 1.60 -12.39
CA ILE A 98 1.56 2.52 -12.29
C ILE A 98 2.71 1.89 -11.53
N PHE A 99 2.45 1.28 -10.36
CA PHE A 99 3.48 0.62 -9.55
C PHE A 99 4.14 -0.53 -10.31
N ASN A 100 3.36 -1.38 -10.99
CA ASN A 100 3.87 -2.47 -11.82
C ASN A 100 4.77 -1.95 -12.95
N SER A 101 4.39 -0.83 -13.59
CA SER A 101 5.20 -0.19 -14.63
C SER A 101 6.52 0.36 -14.08
N VAL A 102 6.49 0.98 -12.90
CA VAL A 102 7.69 1.47 -12.20
C VAL A 102 8.62 0.31 -11.82
N ASP A 103 8.07 -0.78 -11.28
CA ASP A 103 8.83 -1.97 -10.89
C ASP A 103 9.50 -2.64 -12.09
N ARG A 104 8.80 -2.74 -13.22
CA ARG A 104 9.39 -3.25 -14.46
C ARG A 104 10.56 -2.39 -14.92
N ARG A 105 10.38 -1.07 -14.95
CA ARG A 105 11.45 -0.12 -15.35
C ARG A 105 12.64 -0.18 -14.40
N ARG A 106 12.39 -0.36 -13.11
CA ARG A 106 13.44 -0.58 -12.10
C ARG A 106 14.24 -1.85 -12.38
N GLY A 107 13.55 -2.96 -12.70
CA GLY A 107 14.20 -4.22 -13.08
C GLY A 107 15.07 -4.10 -14.34
N GLU A 108 14.57 -3.43 -15.38
CA GLU A 108 15.32 -3.17 -16.62
C GLU A 108 16.57 -2.31 -16.36
N LEU A 109 16.45 -1.30 -15.50
CA LEU A 109 17.57 -0.42 -15.14
C LEU A 109 18.66 -1.20 -14.38
N GLU A 110 18.27 -2.04 -13.42
CA GLU A 110 19.23 -2.84 -12.65
C GLU A 110 19.92 -3.87 -13.54
N SER A 111 19.20 -4.50 -14.47
CA SER A 111 19.80 -5.40 -15.47
C SER A 111 20.84 -4.67 -16.34
N LYS A 112 20.50 -3.48 -16.84
CA LYS A 112 21.45 -2.66 -17.62
C LYS A 112 22.66 -2.26 -16.78
N ARG A 113 22.46 -1.92 -15.51
CA ARG A 113 23.55 -1.57 -14.59
C ARG A 113 24.52 -2.74 -14.42
N LEU A 114 24.01 -3.95 -14.22
CA LEU A 114 24.84 -5.15 -14.12
C LEU A 114 25.64 -5.40 -15.41
N ASN A 115 24.99 -5.30 -16.56
CA ASN A 115 25.69 -5.43 -17.85
C ASN A 115 26.82 -4.40 -18.00
N VAL A 116 26.60 -3.15 -17.60
CA VAL A 116 27.66 -2.11 -17.64
C VAL A 116 28.84 -2.47 -16.74
N ILE A 117 28.58 -3.03 -15.55
CA ILE A 117 29.63 -3.49 -14.64
C ILE A 117 30.43 -4.63 -15.29
N ASP A 118 29.76 -5.62 -15.88
CA ASP A 118 30.41 -6.75 -16.54
C ASP A 118 31.26 -6.30 -17.74
N LEU A 119 30.72 -5.42 -18.59
CA LEU A 119 31.48 -4.86 -19.71
C LEU A 119 32.69 -4.07 -19.22
N ASN A 120 32.56 -3.29 -18.14
CA ASN A 120 33.67 -2.52 -17.59
C ASN A 120 34.78 -3.43 -17.03
N ASN A 121 34.41 -4.53 -16.37
CA ASN A 121 35.36 -5.54 -15.90
C ASN A 121 36.11 -6.19 -17.07
N GLU A 122 35.41 -6.49 -18.16
CA GLU A 122 36.01 -7.06 -19.36
C GLU A 122 36.97 -6.08 -20.07
N VAL A 123 36.59 -4.80 -20.18
CA VAL A 123 37.47 -3.75 -20.70
C VAL A 123 38.75 -3.65 -19.86
N GLN A 124 38.64 -3.66 -18.53
CA GLN A 124 39.81 -3.65 -17.65
C GLN A 124 40.71 -4.87 -17.85
N ARG A 125 40.13 -6.07 -18.01
CA ARG A 125 40.88 -7.29 -18.31
C ARG A 125 41.67 -7.17 -19.60
N LEU A 126 41.03 -6.70 -20.68
CA LEU A 126 41.68 -6.51 -21.98
C LEU A 126 42.77 -5.44 -21.93
N CYS A 127 42.54 -4.32 -21.23
CA CYS A 127 43.56 -3.29 -21.02
C CYS A 127 44.81 -3.86 -20.32
N ASN A 128 44.63 -4.68 -19.29
CA ASN A 128 45.73 -5.35 -18.58
C ASN A 128 46.48 -6.33 -19.50
N GLU A 129 45.78 -7.08 -20.34
CA GLU A 129 46.38 -8.01 -21.30
C GLU A 129 47.21 -7.28 -22.37
N VAL A 130 46.71 -6.15 -22.88
CA VAL A 130 47.44 -5.29 -23.82
C VAL A 130 48.68 -4.69 -23.17
N ALA A 131 48.57 -4.21 -21.93
CA ALA A 131 49.71 -3.67 -21.18
C ALA A 131 50.80 -4.74 -20.98
N ASN A 132 50.41 -5.96 -20.60
CA ASN A 132 51.34 -7.08 -20.43
C ASN A 132 52.03 -7.46 -21.75
N ARG A 133 51.28 -7.55 -22.86
CA ARG A 133 51.87 -7.83 -24.18
C ARG A 133 52.90 -6.78 -24.59
N LYS A 134 52.58 -5.49 -24.43
CA LYS A 134 53.53 -4.40 -24.71
C LYS A 134 54.78 -4.50 -23.84
N HIS A 135 54.65 -4.90 -22.58
CA HIS A 135 55.79 -5.07 -21.69
C HIS A 135 56.72 -6.20 -22.19
N LEU A 136 56.16 -7.36 -22.53
CA LEU A 136 56.89 -8.49 -23.13
C LEU A 136 57.58 -8.12 -24.46
N GLU A 137 56.89 -7.41 -25.35
CA GLU A 137 57.47 -6.93 -26.61
C GLU A 137 58.69 -6.03 -26.37
N ASN A 138 58.59 -5.10 -25.41
CA ASN A 138 59.69 -4.22 -25.06
C ASN A 138 60.90 -4.98 -24.48
N GLU A 139 60.67 -6.02 -23.67
CA GLU A 139 61.74 -6.89 -23.15
C GLU A 139 62.46 -7.63 -24.27
N VAL A 140 61.72 -8.21 -25.23
CA VAL A 140 62.30 -8.94 -26.37
C VAL A 140 63.14 -8.01 -27.26
N ILE A 141 62.64 -6.81 -27.56
CA ILE A 141 63.39 -5.81 -28.34
C ILE A 141 64.67 -5.40 -27.59
N GLY A 142 64.59 -5.20 -26.27
CA GLY A 142 65.75 -4.89 -25.45
C GLY A 142 66.82 -5.99 -25.43
N LEU A 143 66.42 -7.26 -25.52
CA LEU A 143 67.33 -8.40 -25.59
C LEU A 143 67.98 -8.55 -26.97
N LEU A 144 67.27 -8.25 -28.06
CA LEU A 144 67.79 -8.33 -29.43
C LEU A 144 68.71 -7.15 -29.82
N ALA A 145 68.65 -6.04 -29.08
CA ALA A 145 69.50 -4.87 -29.29
C ALA A 145 70.86 -4.92 -28.54
N ARG A 146 71.15 -6.03 -27.83
CA ARG A 146 72.43 -6.31 -27.17
C ARG A 146 73.24 -7.32 -27.97
#